data_AF-A0AAW5JDL9-F1
#
_entry.id   AF-A0AAW5JDL9-F1
#
_cell.length_a   1.000
_cell.length_b   1.000
_cell.length_c   1.000
_cell.angle_alpha   90.00
_cell.angle_beta   90.00
_cell.angle_gamma   90.00
#
_symmetry.space_group_name_H-M   'P 1'
#
loop_
_entity.id
_entity.type
_entity.pdbx_description
1 polymer ?
#
loop_
_entity_poly.entity_id
_entity_poly.type
_entity_poly.pdbx_seq_one_letter_code
_entity_poly.pdbx_strand_id
1 'polypeptide(L)'
;MNGGLLNRADWPWLWDHAQKSGMLYTEAARTGKEGGWTSGDGALTFRGPEGRGEFLRVLDESRGVDTSRVAGSWQDGTWLRTVAQEWSGSDVETGTYLLGSGHAQADGRLNSTGPGGLLPPGALVPAGGSAYLAETTDNGVVATVMRDQQPMNNWIRFRSRNMAYPGRIKLI
;
A
#
# COMPACT_ATOMS: atom_id res chain seq x y z
N MET A 1 -5.62 16.42 13.30
CA MET A 1 -4.46 16.42 12.38
C MET A 1 -4.94 16.87 11.01
N ASN A 2 -4.81 18.16 10.69
CA ASN A 2 -5.35 18.77 9.46
C ASN A 2 -4.27 19.43 8.58
N GLY A 3 -2.99 19.10 8.79
CA GLY A 3 -1.90 19.63 7.96
C GLY A 3 -1.64 21.14 8.10
N GLY A 4 -2.21 21.80 9.11
CA GLY A 4 -2.12 23.25 9.29
C GLY A 4 -0.71 23.74 9.59
N LEU A 5 -0.37 24.93 9.08
CA LEU A 5 0.83 25.67 9.45
C LEU A 5 0.55 26.45 10.75
N LEU A 6 1.43 26.32 11.73
CA LEU A 6 1.29 26.84 13.09
C LEU A 6 2.51 27.68 13.46
N ASN A 7 2.34 28.69 14.30
CA ASN A 7 3.46 29.46 14.87
C ASN A 7 4.03 28.74 16.10
N ARG A 8 5.36 28.71 16.21
CA ARG A 8 6.08 28.12 17.35
C ARG A 8 5.84 28.90 18.65
N ALA A 9 5.69 30.22 18.56
CA ALA A 9 5.43 31.08 19.71
C ALA A 9 4.04 30.86 20.31
N ASP A 10 3.03 30.63 19.45
CA ASP A 10 1.65 30.36 19.88
C ASP A 10 1.50 28.92 20.40
N TRP A 11 2.31 27.98 19.91
CA TRP A 11 2.24 26.55 20.22
C TRP A 11 3.58 25.95 20.68
N PRO A 12 4.22 26.47 21.75
CA PRO A 12 5.60 26.11 22.11
C PRO A 12 5.73 24.64 22.54
N TRP A 13 4.74 24.12 23.26
CA TRP A 13 4.73 22.71 23.71
C TRP A 13 4.51 21.74 22.56
N LEU A 14 3.69 22.12 21.58
CA LEU A 14 3.44 21.29 20.41
C LEU A 14 4.68 21.25 19.49
N TRP A 15 5.37 22.39 19.38
CA TRP A 15 6.65 22.46 18.69
C TRP A 15 7.73 21.61 19.39
N ASP A 16 7.83 21.66 20.72
CA ASP A 16 8.72 20.77 21.48
C ASP A 16 8.42 19.29 21.23
N HIS A 17 7.13 18.92 21.23
CA HIS A 17 6.71 17.57 20.88
C HIS A 17 7.09 17.20 19.45
N ALA A 18 6.86 18.08 18.47
CA ALA A 18 7.23 17.85 17.08
C ALA A 18 8.72 17.53 16.94
N GLN A 19 9.60 18.30 17.59
CA GLN A 19 11.05 18.08 17.58
C GLN A 19 11.44 16.74 18.21
N LYS A 20 10.80 16.34 19.30
CA LYS A 20 11.11 15.09 20.03
C LYS A 20 10.40 13.85 19.47
N SER A 21 9.46 14.03 18.54
CA SER A 21 8.64 12.95 18.01
C SER A 21 9.42 11.90 17.20
N GLY A 22 10.61 12.23 16.70
CA GLY A 22 11.33 11.42 15.71
C GLY A 22 10.68 11.44 14.33
N MET A 23 9.71 12.35 14.11
CA MET A 23 8.89 12.46 12.90
C MET A 23 8.91 13.88 12.32
N LEU A 24 9.92 14.68 12.65
CA LEU A 24 10.11 16.02 12.12
C LEU A 24 10.95 15.98 10.84
N TYR A 25 10.39 16.49 9.75
CA TYR A 25 11.02 16.57 8.44
C TYR A 25 11.22 18.02 8.01
N THR A 26 11.99 18.24 6.95
CA THR A 26 12.05 19.55 6.28
C THR A 26 10.73 19.78 5.52
N GLU A 27 10.34 21.04 5.34
CA GLU A 27 9.16 21.37 4.52
C GLU A 27 9.28 20.83 3.09
N ALA A 28 10.51 20.80 2.54
CA ALA A 28 10.78 20.25 1.20
C ALA A 28 10.54 18.73 1.11
N ALA A 29 10.71 18.00 2.22
CA ALA A 29 10.54 16.54 2.27
C ALA A 29 9.10 16.11 2.65
N ARG A 30 8.13 17.03 2.62
CA ARG A 30 6.75 16.80 3.09
C ARG A 30 6.03 15.70 2.30
N THR A 31 6.24 15.62 0.98
CA THR A 31 5.54 14.66 0.12
C THR A 31 5.90 13.22 0.52
N GLY A 32 4.89 12.41 0.80
CA GLY A 32 5.07 11.05 1.31
C GLY A 32 5.36 10.97 2.81
N LYS A 33 5.40 12.11 3.52
CA LYS A 33 5.62 12.26 4.97
C LYS A 33 4.47 13.03 5.64
N GLU A 34 3.27 12.94 5.08
CA GLU A 34 2.08 13.67 5.52
C GLU A 34 1.71 13.39 6.98
N GLY A 35 2.10 12.23 7.52
CA GLY A 35 1.91 11.90 8.93
C GLY A 35 2.95 12.46 9.88
N GLY A 36 4.01 13.07 9.37
CA GLY A 36 5.04 13.73 10.16
C GLY A 36 4.75 15.20 10.41
N TRP A 37 5.62 15.81 11.21
CA TRP A 37 5.73 17.25 11.36
C TRP A 37 6.69 17.80 10.31
N THR A 38 6.54 19.05 9.91
CA THR A 38 7.56 19.71 9.07
C THR A 38 8.01 21.04 9.66
N SER A 39 9.23 21.44 9.31
CA SER A 39 9.91 22.64 9.83
C SER A 39 9.24 23.96 9.46
N GLY A 40 8.22 23.97 8.58
CA GLY A 40 7.62 25.19 8.05
C GLY A 40 8.67 26.06 7.34
N ASP A 41 8.65 27.36 7.61
CA ASP A 41 9.65 28.35 7.17
C ASP A 41 11.06 28.15 7.75
N GLY A 42 11.25 27.20 8.67
CA GLY A 42 12.51 26.93 9.34
C GLY A 42 12.79 27.82 10.56
N ALA A 43 11.98 28.87 10.79
CA ALA A 43 12.23 29.85 11.84
C ALA A 43 11.05 29.99 12.81
N LEU A 44 9.92 30.50 12.35
CA LEU A 44 8.79 30.89 13.20
C LEU A 44 7.64 29.89 13.17
N THR A 45 7.59 29.06 12.13
CA THR A 45 6.45 28.17 11.87
C THR A 45 6.85 26.70 11.89
N PHE A 46 5.84 25.84 11.93
CA PHE A 46 5.94 24.40 11.75
C PHE A 46 4.59 23.87 11.26
N ARG A 47 4.56 22.72 10.59
CA ARG A 47 3.31 22.10 10.12
C ARG A 47 3.00 20.86 10.94
N GLY A 48 1.72 20.71 11.29
CA GLY A 48 1.20 19.49 11.89
C GLY A 48 0.95 18.37 10.87
N PRO A 49 0.80 17.12 11.32
CA PRO A 49 0.41 16.00 10.48
C PRO A 49 -0.95 16.25 9.78
N GLU A 50 -1.07 15.74 8.56
CA GLU A 50 -2.33 15.56 7.84
C GLU A 50 -2.76 14.09 7.94
N GLY A 51 -3.87 13.84 8.64
CA GLY A 51 -4.38 12.48 8.87
C GLY A 51 -5.86 12.32 8.54
N ARG A 52 -6.50 13.33 7.93
CA ARG A 52 -7.93 13.26 7.60
C ARG A 52 -8.16 12.25 6.49
N GLY A 53 -8.98 11.24 6.78
CA GLY A 53 -9.31 10.19 5.81
C GLY A 53 -8.18 9.18 5.56
N GLU A 54 -7.19 9.14 6.45
CA GLU A 54 -6.09 8.18 6.45
C GLU A 54 -6.29 7.13 7.55
N PHE A 55 -5.89 5.89 7.27
CA PHE A 55 -5.81 4.87 8.31
C PHE A 55 -4.49 4.97 9.06
N LEU A 56 -4.52 4.80 10.37
CA LEU A 56 -3.30 4.68 11.16
C LEU A 56 -2.79 3.25 11.09
N ARG A 57 -1.52 3.12 10.71
CA ARG A 57 -0.77 1.87 10.80
C ARG A 57 0.30 2.06 11.87
N VAL A 58 0.30 1.17 12.87
CA VAL A 58 1.34 1.18 13.90
C VAL A 58 2.68 0.91 13.24
N LEU A 59 3.65 1.78 13.50
CA LEU A 59 5.01 1.66 13.00
C LEU A 59 5.67 0.39 13.54
N ASP A 60 6.47 -0.28 12.70
CA ASP A 60 7.10 -1.56 13.04
C ASP A 60 8.03 -1.50 14.26
N GLU A 61 8.74 -0.38 14.45
CA GLU A 61 9.65 -0.13 15.58
C GLU A 61 10.60 -1.32 15.87
N SER A 62 11.13 -1.96 14.82
CA SER A 62 12.08 -3.10 14.88
C SER A 62 11.45 -4.47 15.17
N ARG A 63 10.14 -4.62 15.00
CA ARG A 63 9.46 -5.93 15.06
C ARG A 63 9.78 -6.81 13.84
N GLY A 64 10.20 -6.24 12.71
CA GLY A 64 10.64 -6.99 11.52
C GLY A 64 9.54 -7.29 10.50
N VAL A 65 8.34 -6.71 10.63
CA VAL A 65 7.21 -6.93 9.72
C VAL A 65 7.10 -5.87 8.64
N ASP A 66 7.38 -4.61 8.97
CA ASP A 66 7.36 -3.49 8.01
C ASP A 66 8.63 -2.63 8.17
N THR A 67 9.79 -3.25 7.96
CA THR A 67 11.12 -2.68 8.27
C THR A 67 11.49 -1.46 7.42
N SER A 68 10.91 -1.35 6.22
CA SER A 68 11.19 -0.25 5.29
C SER A 68 10.35 0.99 5.60
N ARG A 69 9.42 0.91 6.56
CA ARG A 69 8.50 1.98 6.88
C ARG A 69 9.15 2.98 7.82
N VAL A 70 8.99 4.26 7.48
CA VAL A 70 9.52 5.36 8.29
C VAL A 70 8.37 6.06 9.01
N ALA A 71 8.59 6.49 10.24
CA ALA A 71 7.62 7.21 11.05
C ALA A 71 7.06 8.45 10.31
N GLY A 72 5.73 8.61 10.29
CA GLY A 72 5.04 9.69 9.58
C GLY A 72 4.93 9.51 8.07
N SER A 73 5.46 8.43 7.50
CA SER A 73 5.33 8.17 6.07
C SER A 73 3.90 7.81 5.69
N TRP A 74 3.47 8.32 4.54
CA TRP A 74 2.21 7.98 3.89
C TRP A 74 2.43 6.83 2.91
N GLN A 75 1.39 6.04 2.66
CA GLN A 75 1.37 5.01 1.62
C GLN A 75 -0.04 4.96 1.06
N ASP A 76 -0.11 4.92 -0.27
CA ASP A 76 -1.38 4.74 -0.94
C ASP A 76 -2.00 3.39 -0.58
N GLY A 77 -3.26 3.18 -0.95
CA GLY A 77 -3.87 1.87 -0.95
C GLY A 77 -3.27 0.93 -2.00
N THR A 78 -3.57 -0.36 -1.88
CA THR A 78 -3.23 -1.31 -2.95
C THR A 78 -4.37 -1.30 -3.96
N TRP A 79 -4.02 -1.03 -5.21
CA TRP A 79 -4.95 -1.00 -6.32
C TRP A 79 -4.91 -2.34 -7.04
N LEU A 80 -6.10 -2.89 -7.32
CA LEU A 80 -6.29 -4.05 -8.18
C LEU A 80 -7.10 -3.62 -9.40
N ARG A 81 -6.69 -4.10 -10.56
CA ARG A 81 -7.47 -3.95 -11.79
C ARG A 81 -8.73 -4.82 -11.70
N THR A 82 -9.87 -4.29 -12.14
CA THR A 82 -11.16 -4.99 -12.06
C THR A 82 -11.29 -6.16 -13.03
N VAL A 83 -10.48 -6.18 -14.09
CA VAL A 83 -10.52 -7.21 -15.14
C VAL A 83 -9.12 -7.77 -15.39
N ALA A 84 -9.05 -9.07 -15.72
CA ALA A 84 -7.86 -9.65 -16.30
C ALA A 84 -7.76 -9.20 -17.76
N GLN A 85 -6.60 -8.67 -18.17
CA GLN A 85 -6.41 -8.16 -19.54
C GLN A 85 -5.06 -8.62 -20.07
N GLU A 86 -5.00 -8.94 -21.36
CA GLU A 86 -3.74 -9.10 -22.08
C GLU A 86 -2.98 -7.77 -22.11
N TRP A 87 -1.71 -7.82 -21.74
CA TRP A 87 -0.87 -6.63 -21.51
C TRP A 87 -0.62 -5.80 -22.77
N SER A 88 -0.65 -6.41 -23.96
CA SER A 88 -0.27 -5.77 -25.23
C SER A 88 -1.45 -5.27 -26.07
N GLY A 89 -2.68 -5.78 -25.87
CA GLY A 89 -3.83 -5.45 -26.73
C GLY A 89 -3.55 -5.62 -28.24
N SER A 90 -2.55 -6.44 -28.58
CA SER A 90 -1.99 -6.61 -29.92
C SER A 90 -2.48 -7.93 -30.51
N ASP A 91 -3.11 -7.85 -31.67
CA ASP A 91 -3.79 -8.98 -32.35
C ASP A 91 -2.86 -9.75 -33.31
N VAL A 92 -1.56 -9.79 -33.05
CA VAL A 92 -0.61 -10.44 -33.97
C VAL A 92 0.35 -11.34 -33.21
N GLU A 93 -0.19 -12.32 -32.49
CA GLU A 93 0.62 -13.03 -31.52
C GLU A 93 0.34 -14.54 -31.52
N THR A 94 1.31 -15.30 -32.06
CA THR A 94 1.43 -16.76 -31.90
C THR A 94 2.22 -17.01 -30.61
N GLY A 95 1.59 -17.46 -29.52
CA GLY A 95 2.29 -17.69 -28.26
C GLY A 95 1.39 -17.90 -27.03
N THR A 96 2.01 -18.13 -25.87
CA THR A 96 1.34 -18.26 -24.56
C THR A 96 1.55 -16.98 -23.75
N TYR A 97 0.45 -16.37 -23.29
CA TYR A 97 0.45 -15.12 -22.54
C TYR A 97 -0.09 -15.31 -21.12
N LEU A 98 0.42 -14.50 -20.18
CA LEU A 98 -0.09 -14.49 -18.82
C LEU A 98 -1.46 -13.80 -18.80
N LEU A 99 -2.48 -14.53 -18.38
CA LEU A 99 -3.80 -13.99 -18.11
C LEU A 99 -3.93 -13.66 -16.62
N GLY A 100 -4.22 -12.40 -16.29
CA GLY A 100 -4.41 -11.99 -14.90
C GLY A 100 -4.71 -10.51 -14.72
N SER A 101 -5.07 -10.14 -13.49
CA SER A 101 -5.30 -8.76 -13.10
C SER A 101 -4.01 -8.09 -12.63
N GLY A 102 -3.72 -6.91 -13.17
CA GLY A 102 -2.64 -6.07 -12.67
C GLY A 102 -2.91 -5.56 -11.24
N HIS A 103 -1.85 -5.32 -10.49
CA HIS A 103 -1.90 -4.64 -9.19
C HIS A 103 -0.84 -3.54 -9.14
N ALA A 104 -1.09 -2.50 -8.33
CA ALA A 104 -0.10 -1.45 -8.05
C ALA A 104 0.11 -1.31 -6.54
N GLN A 105 1.36 -1.01 -6.14
CA GLN A 105 1.74 -0.69 -4.76
C GLN A 105 1.32 -1.78 -3.76
N ALA A 106 1.78 -3.01 -4.02
CA ALA A 106 1.59 -4.13 -3.10
C ALA A 106 2.35 -3.86 -1.79
N ASP A 107 1.66 -4.06 -0.67
CA ASP A 107 2.25 -4.04 0.67
C ASP A 107 3.06 -5.32 0.94
N GLY A 108 2.60 -6.43 0.35
CA GLY A 108 3.30 -7.69 0.28
C GLY A 108 2.94 -8.39 -1.03
N ARG A 109 3.97 -8.93 -1.70
CA ARG A 109 3.81 -9.76 -2.91
C ARG A 109 4.54 -11.06 -2.67
N LEU A 110 3.80 -12.16 -2.69
CA LEU A 110 4.37 -13.50 -2.74
C LEU A 110 4.34 -13.96 -4.21
N ASN A 111 5.51 -14.27 -4.77
CA ASN A 111 5.61 -14.83 -6.10
C ASN A 111 5.89 -16.33 -5.97
N SER A 112 4.94 -17.17 -6.31
CA SER A 112 5.17 -18.61 -6.40
C SER A 112 5.60 -18.96 -7.82
N THR A 113 6.65 -19.76 -7.95
CA THR A 113 7.18 -20.23 -9.25
C THR A 113 6.74 -21.67 -9.51
N GLY A 114 6.50 -22.01 -10.78
CA GLY A 114 6.16 -23.36 -11.25
C GLY A 114 4.69 -23.54 -11.66
N PRO A 115 4.35 -24.61 -12.40
CA PRO A 115 2.97 -24.92 -12.80
C PRO A 115 2.05 -24.99 -11.57
N GLY A 116 0.94 -24.23 -11.58
CA GLY A 116 -0.01 -24.17 -10.46
C GLY A 116 0.41 -23.29 -9.27
N GLY A 117 1.70 -22.91 -9.14
CA GLY A 117 2.23 -22.06 -8.08
C GLY A 117 2.07 -22.65 -6.67
N LEU A 118 3.17 -22.78 -5.90
CA LEU A 118 3.06 -23.14 -4.49
C LEU A 118 2.14 -22.17 -3.74
N LEU A 119 1.14 -22.72 -3.06
CA LEU A 119 0.23 -21.97 -2.22
C LEU A 119 1.01 -21.35 -1.04
N PRO A 120 0.72 -20.09 -0.66
CA PRO A 120 1.25 -19.54 0.58
C PRO A 120 0.91 -20.43 1.78
N PRO A 121 1.75 -20.47 2.82
CA PRO A 121 1.46 -21.25 4.02
C PRO A 121 0.04 -20.97 4.57
N GLY A 122 -0.77 -22.03 4.72
CA GLY A 122 -2.13 -21.94 5.24
C GLY A 122 -3.21 -21.51 4.23
N ALA A 123 -2.87 -21.28 2.95
CA ALA A 123 -3.87 -21.04 1.93
C ALA A 123 -4.69 -22.31 1.65
N LEU A 124 -6.01 -22.13 1.52
CA LEU A 124 -6.94 -23.19 1.18
C LEU A 124 -7.32 -23.09 -0.29
N VAL A 125 -7.34 -24.22 -1.00
CA VAL A 125 -7.93 -24.29 -2.33
C VAL A 125 -9.47 -24.19 -2.22
N PRO A 126 -10.21 -23.90 -3.31
CA PRO A 126 -11.67 -23.76 -3.26
C PRO A 126 -12.42 -24.96 -2.66
N ALA A 127 -11.86 -26.17 -2.76
CA ALA A 127 -12.40 -27.38 -2.13
C ALA A 127 -12.13 -27.47 -0.60
N GLY A 128 -11.51 -26.45 0.01
CA GLY A 128 -11.21 -26.39 1.44
C GLY A 128 -9.95 -27.13 1.89
N GLY A 129 -9.22 -27.79 0.98
CA GLY A 129 -7.96 -28.48 1.27
C GLY A 129 -6.73 -27.59 1.16
N SER A 130 -5.56 -28.09 1.55
CA SER A 130 -4.27 -27.36 1.51
C SER A 130 -3.46 -27.55 0.22
N ALA A 131 -4.00 -28.26 -0.77
CA ALA A 131 -3.32 -28.55 -2.05
C ALA A 131 -4.32 -28.66 -3.20
N TYR A 132 -3.86 -28.37 -4.41
CA TYR A 132 -4.61 -28.66 -5.64
C TYR A 132 -4.75 -30.18 -5.82
N LEU A 133 -5.93 -30.63 -6.24
CA LEU A 133 -6.13 -32.02 -6.65
C LEU A 133 -5.33 -32.26 -7.95
N ALA A 134 -4.86 -33.48 -8.18
CA ALA A 134 -4.09 -33.83 -9.39
C ALA A 134 -4.84 -33.51 -10.70
N GLU A 135 -6.17 -33.44 -10.65
CA GLU A 135 -7.04 -33.11 -11.79
C GLU A 135 -7.12 -31.60 -12.07
N THR A 136 -6.78 -30.74 -11.10
CA THR A 136 -6.79 -29.27 -11.26
C THR A 136 -5.42 -28.69 -11.62
N THR A 137 -4.36 -29.50 -11.64
CA THR A 137 -3.01 -29.06 -12.04
C THR A 137 -2.81 -28.97 -13.56
N ASP A 138 -3.71 -29.53 -14.36
CA ASP A 138 -3.59 -29.57 -15.83
C ASP A 138 -4.15 -28.29 -16.48
N ASN A 139 -5.34 -27.83 -16.08
CA ASN A 139 -5.97 -26.68 -16.72
C ASN A 139 -6.33 -25.58 -15.71
N GLY A 140 -5.41 -24.63 -15.53
CA GLY A 140 -5.69 -23.33 -14.95
C GLY A 140 -6.53 -22.50 -15.92
N VAL A 141 -7.85 -22.53 -15.78
CA VAL A 141 -8.84 -21.73 -16.56
C VAL A 141 -8.65 -21.79 -18.08
N VAL A 142 -9.45 -22.62 -18.76
CA VAL A 142 -9.63 -22.53 -20.22
C VAL A 142 -10.76 -21.53 -20.50
N ALA A 143 -10.46 -20.40 -21.11
CA ALA A 143 -11.44 -19.39 -21.46
C ALA A 143 -11.16 -18.80 -22.85
N THR A 144 -12.23 -18.55 -23.61
CA THR A 144 -12.17 -17.74 -24.84
C THR A 144 -12.33 -16.28 -24.46
N VAL A 145 -11.28 -15.48 -24.62
CA VAL A 145 -11.35 -14.02 -24.39
C VAL A 145 -11.84 -13.37 -25.69
N MET A 146 -12.99 -12.69 -25.64
CA MET A 146 -13.53 -11.94 -26.77
C MET A 146 -13.11 -10.47 -26.68
N ARG A 147 -12.79 -9.84 -27.81
CA ARG A 147 -12.57 -8.39 -27.88
C ARG A 147 -13.89 -7.66 -27.70
N ASP A 148 -14.17 -7.19 -26.51
CA ASP A 148 -15.10 -6.08 -26.36
C ASP A 148 -14.30 -4.77 -26.39
N GLN A 149 -14.62 -3.89 -27.31
CA GLN A 149 -13.91 -2.63 -27.56
C GLN A 149 -14.17 -1.58 -26.48
N GLN A 150 -14.74 -1.97 -25.33
CA GLN A 150 -14.95 -1.09 -24.21
C GLN A 150 -13.65 -0.98 -23.39
N PRO A 151 -12.99 0.18 -23.34
CA PRO A 151 -11.78 0.38 -22.53
C PRO A 151 -12.15 0.41 -21.05
N MET A 152 -12.38 -0.77 -20.46
CA MET A 152 -12.64 -0.91 -19.03
C MET A 152 -11.31 -0.98 -18.26
N ASN A 153 -10.63 0.16 -18.16
CA ASN A 153 -9.38 0.30 -17.39
C ASN A 153 -9.68 0.82 -15.98
N ASN A 154 -10.54 0.12 -15.25
CA ASN A 154 -10.91 0.51 -13.90
C ASN A 154 -10.00 -0.18 -12.88
N TRP A 155 -9.60 0.61 -11.89
CA TRP A 155 -8.82 0.15 -10.75
C TRP A 155 -9.63 0.38 -9.48
N ILE A 156 -9.68 -0.63 -8.63
CA ILE A 156 -10.32 -0.55 -7.32
C ILE A 156 -9.25 -0.66 -6.25
N ARG A 157 -9.37 0.19 -5.23
CA ARG A 157 -8.52 0.15 -4.06
C ARG A 157 -9.08 -0.84 -3.05
N PHE A 158 -8.31 -1.88 -2.71
CA PHE A 158 -8.73 -2.91 -1.76
C PHE A 158 -8.24 -2.65 -0.35
N ARG A 159 -6.97 -2.27 -0.21
CA ARG A 159 -6.43 -1.80 1.07
C ARG A 159 -6.55 -0.28 1.12
N SER A 160 -7.05 0.26 2.22
CA SER A 160 -7.07 1.70 2.44
C SER A 160 -5.65 2.30 2.49
N ARG A 161 -5.54 3.56 2.06
CA ARG A 161 -4.37 4.41 2.28
C ARG A 161 -4.09 4.59 3.77
N ASN A 162 -2.81 4.68 4.12
CA ASN A 162 -2.39 4.70 5.52
C ASN A 162 -1.19 5.61 5.78
N MET A 163 -1.03 5.95 7.05
CA MET A 163 0.13 6.65 7.60
C MET A 163 0.76 5.82 8.72
N ALA A 164 2.09 5.72 8.72
CA ALA A 164 2.82 5.01 9.75
C ALA A 164 3.02 5.89 10.98
N TYR A 165 2.54 5.46 12.15
CA TYR A 165 2.58 6.24 13.38
C TYR A 165 3.07 5.39 14.56
N PRO A 166 3.94 5.92 15.46
CA PRO A 166 4.37 5.21 16.66
C PRO A 166 3.18 4.79 17.53
N GLY A 167 3.14 3.52 17.92
CA GLY A 167 2.04 2.90 18.66
C GLY A 167 2.03 3.22 20.15
N ARG A 168 2.26 4.47 20.54
CA ARG A 168 2.34 4.89 21.94
C ARG A 168 0.94 5.12 22.52
N ILE A 169 0.15 4.05 22.58
CA ILE A 169 -1.21 4.05 23.11
C ILE A 169 -1.15 3.61 24.57
N LYS A 170 -1.62 4.47 25.47
CA LYS A 170 -1.82 4.10 26.87
C LYS A 170 -3.07 3.22 26.95
N LEU A 171 -2.87 1.92 27.07
CA LEU A 171 -3.94 0.99 27.42
C LEU A 171 -4.19 1.13 28.92
N ILE A 172 -5.40 1.51 29.30
CA ILE A 172 -5.87 1.56 30.70
C ILE A 172 -6.62 0.27 31.02
#